data_AF-A0A512B341-F1
#
_entry.id   AF-A0A512B341-F1
#
_cell.length_a   1.000
_cell.length_b   1.000
_cell.length_c   1.000
_cell.angle_alpha   90.00
_cell.angle_beta   90.00
_cell.angle_gamma   90.00
#
_symmetry.space_group_name_H-M   'P 1'
#
loop_
_entity.id
_entity.type
_entity.pdbx_description
1 polymer ?
#
loop_
_entity_poly.entity_id
_entity_poly.type
_entity_poly.pdbx_seq_one_letter_code
_entity_poly.pdbx_strand_id
1 'polypeptide(L)'
;MRPKSVETIAKYIHIAGKLQRTIIVNQKKFPELQELQDKIIHIPIDRTQQNPFLHHLEQICQLLKENSHTYIVRHLHYNFTKDVEALAEDRELLDLNYYLNYID
;
A
#
# COMPACT_ATOMS: atom_id res chain seq x y z
N MET A 1 13.05 6.63 23.34
CA MET A 1 12.69 7.31 22.07
C MET A 1 13.13 6.39 20.94
N ARG A 2 12.22 5.85 20.11
CA ARG A 2 12.64 5.07 18.93
C ARG A 2 13.23 6.05 17.91
N PRO A 3 14.30 5.70 17.18
CA PRO A 3 14.80 6.55 16.10
C PRO A 3 13.70 6.71 15.05
N LYS A 4 13.46 7.94 14.55
CA LYS A 4 12.44 8.22 13.52
C LYS A 4 12.52 7.25 12.34
N SER A 5 13.73 6.86 11.93
CA SER A 5 13.96 5.90 10.84
C SER A 5 13.40 4.49 11.12
N VAL A 6 13.49 3.99 12.36
CA VAL A 6 12.99 2.66 12.74
C VAL A 6 11.48 2.63 12.71
N GLU A 7 10.84 3.71 13.16
CA GLU A 7 9.39 3.83 13.12
C GLU A 7 8.86 3.94 11.68
N THR A 8 9.49 4.73 10.83
CA THR A 8 9.15 4.80 9.40
C THR A 8 9.25 3.43 8.72
N ILE A 9 10.31 2.66 8.99
CA ILE A 9 10.46 1.30 8.46
C ILE A 9 9.35 0.37 8.96
N ALA A 10 9.01 0.45 10.24
CA ALA A 10 7.95 -0.38 10.81
C ALA A 10 6.57 -0.07 10.19
N LYS A 11 6.22 1.22 10.06
CA LYS A 11 4.99 1.66 9.39
C LYS A 11 5.01 1.24 7.92
N TYR A 12 6.13 1.39 7.21
CA TYR A 12 6.29 0.92 5.83
C TYR A 12 6.01 -0.59 5.68
N ILE A 13 6.66 -1.43 6.49
CA ILE A 13 6.45 -2.89 6.46
C ILE A 13 4.99 -3.22 6.74
N HIS A 14 4.37 -2.51 7.69
CA HIS A 14 2.97 -2.71 8.01
C HIS A 14 2.04 -2.39 6.84
N ILE A 15 2.21 -1.24 6.19
CA ILE A 15 1.43 -0.79 5.03
C ILE A 15 1.61 -1.75 3.84
N ALA A 16 2.86 -2.05 3.48
CA ALA A 16 3.17 -2.97 2.39
C ALA A 16 2.61 -4.37 2.65
N GLY A 17 2.74 -4.87 3.89
CA GLY A 17 2.18 -6.15 4.30
C GLY A 17 0.65 -6.17 4.27
N LYS A 18 -0.01 -5.06 4.65
CA LYS A 18 -1.47 -4.92 4.59
C LYS A 18 -1.97 -4.97 3.14
N LEU A 19 -1.29 -4.28 2.23
CA LEU A 19 -1.58 -4.34 0.79
C LEU A 19 -1.42 -5.76 0.24
N GLN A 20 -0.26 -6.40 0.51
CA GLN A 20 0.03 -7.75 0.04
C GLN A 20 -1.00 -8.77 0.54
N ARG A 21 -1.35 -8.73 1.84
CA ARG A 21 -2.40 -9.60 2.40
C ARG A 21 -3.76 -9.35 1.75
N THR A 22 -4.10 -8.08 1.52
CA THR A 22 -5.36 -7.71 0.85
C THR A 22 -5.45 -8.34 -0.54
N ILE A 23 -4.38 -8.24 -1.34
CA ILE A 23 -4.30 -8.84 -2.67
C ILE A 23 -4.42 -10.37 -2.58
N ILE A 24 -3.62 -11.03 -1.74
CA ILE A 24 -3.57 -12.49 -1.65
C ILE A 24 -4.95 -13.09 -1.31
N VAL A 25 -5.69 -12.47 -0.39
CA VAL A 25 -7.00 -12.97 0.04
C VAL A 25 -8.07 -12.75 -1.04
N ASN A 26 -7.96 -11.69 -1.83
CA ASN A 26 -9.02 -11.26 -2.75
C ASN A 26 -8.77 -11.62 -4.23
N GLN A 27 -7.54 -11.96 -4.63
CA GLN A 27 -7.15 -12.16 -6.04
C GLN A 27 -7.91 -13.28 -6.76
N LYS A 28 -8.41 -14.30 -6.04
CA LYS A 28 -9.23 -15.36 -6.65
C LYS A 28 -10.60 -14.86 -7.11
N LYS A 29 -11.15 -13.86 -6.41
CA LYS A 29 -12.46 -13.26 -6.68
C LYS A 29 -12.35 -12.08 -7.65
N PHE A 30 -11.23 -11.37 -7.61
CA PHE A 30 -10.95 -10.19 -8.42
C PHE A 30 -9.61 -10.39 -9.15
N PRO A 31 -9.61 -11.03 -10.34
CA PRO A 31 -8.39 -11.33 -11.10
C PRO A 31 -7.53 -10.11 -11.41
N GLU A 32 -8.12 -8.91 -11.49
CA GLU A 32 -7.38 -7.66 -11.70
C GLU A 32 -6.36 -7.37 -10.58
N LEU A 33 -6.55 -7.95 -9.38
CA LEU A 33 -5.60 -7.81 -8.29
C LEU A 33 -4.32 -8.63 -8.50
N GLN A 34 -4.38 -9.72 -9.27
CA GLN A 34 -3.21 -10.50 -9.61
C GLN A 34 -2.29 -9.73 -10.56
N GLU A 35 -2.87 -9.12 -11.60
CA GLU A 35 -2.11 -8.25 -12.52
C GLU A 35 -1.48 -7.05 -11.80
N LEU A 36 -2.20 -6.47 -10.83
CA LEU A 36 -1.67 -5.42 -9.98
C LEU A 36 -0.51 -5.90 -9.11
N GLN A 37 -0.61 -7.11 -8.55
CA GLN A 37 0.45 -7.68 -7.74
C GLN A 37 1.77 -7.75 -8.51
N ASP A 38 1.71 -8.27 -9.74
CA ASP A 38 2.89 -8.39 -10.60
C ASP A 38 3.51 -7.02 -10.90
N LYS A 39 2.70 -6.00 -11.13
CA LYS A 39 3.20 -4.62 -11.33
C LYS A 39 3.83 -4.06 -10.05
N ILE A 40 3.21 -4.28 -8.89
CA ILE A 40 3.67 -3.76 -7.59
C ILE A 40 5.04 -4.35 -7.21
N ILE A 41 5.26 -5.66 -7.38
CA ILE A 41 6.53 -6.30 -6.99
C ILE A 41 7.72 -5.81 -7.82
N HIS A 42 7.47 -5.21 -8.98
CA HIS A 42 8.49 -4.68 -9.87
C HIS A 42 8.82 -3.20 -9.62
N ILE A 43 8.12 -2.53 -8.71
CA ILE A 43 8.47 -1.17 -8.29
C ILE A 43 9.71 -1.24 -7.39
N PRO A 44 10.87 -0.67 -7.80
CA PRO A 44 12.07 -0.70 -6.98
C PRO A 44 12.04 0.39 -5.90
N ILE A 45 12.67 0.13 -4.76
CA ILE A 45 12.92 1.17 -3.76
C ILE A 45 14.08 2.04 -4.24
N ASP A 46 13.80 3.30 -4.58
CA ASP A 46 14.83 4.28 -4.92
C ASP A 46 15.55 4.81 -3.67
N ARG A 47 16.76 4.30 -3.44
CA ARG A 47 17.60 4.65 -2.28
C ARG A 47 18.21 6.04 -2.36
N THR A 48 18.08 6.75 -3.48
CA THR A 48 18.59 8.12 -3.62
C THR A 48 17.64 9.16 -3.04
N GLN A 49 16.39 8.79 -2.77
CA GLN A 49 15.38 9.66 -2.18
C GLN A 49 15.67 9.93 -0.71
N GLN A 50 15.23 11.10 -0.22
CA GLN A 50 15.34 11.46 1.20
C GLN A 50 14.58 10.48 2.11
N ASN A 51 13.42 10.01 1.65
CA ASN A 51 12.66 8.95 2.30
C ASN A 51 12.29 7.85 1.27
N PRO A 52 13.19 6.88 1.04
CA PRO A 52 13.00 5.83 0.03
C PRO A 52 11.73 5.01 0.24
N PHE A 53 11.33 4.79 1.50
CA PHE A 53 10.17 3.97 1.84
C PHE A 53 8.86 4.69 1.56
N LEU A 54 8.77 5.97 1.92
CA LEU A 54 7.59 6.79 1.59
C LEU A 54 7.47 6.93 0.07
N HIS A 55 8.58 7.25 -0.62
CA HIS A 55 8.58 7.38 -2.08
C HIS A 55 8.11 6.10 -2.78
N HIS A 56 8.59 4.94 -2.33
CA HIS A 56 8.14 3.66 -2.86
C HIS A 56 6.62 3.44 -2.67
N LEU A 57 6.07 3.81 -1.51
CA LEU A 57 4.62 3.73 -1.29
C LEU A 57 3.84 4.72 -2.16
N GLU A 58 4.37 5.93 -2.39
CA GLU A 58 3.77 6.91 -3.31
C GLU A 58 3.74 6.40 -4.76
N GLN A 59 4.80 5.71 -5.20
CA GLN A 59 4.82 5.05 -6.52
C GLN A 59 3.75 3.96 -6.61
N ILE A 60 3.55 3.18 -5.55
CA ILE A 60 2.45 2.21 -5.48
C ILE A 60 1.08 2.93 -5.52
N CYS A 61 0.90 4.04 -4.80
CA CYS A 61 -0.33 4.85 -4.87
C CYS A 61 -0.63 5.27 -6.31
N GLN A 62 0.38 5.79 -7.01
CA GLN A 62 0.25 6.24 -8.40
C GLN A 62 -0.12 5.08 -9.33
N LEU A 63 0.53 3.92 -9.20
CA LEU A 63 0.17 2.71 -9.94
C LEU A 63 -1.29 2.31 -9.69
N LEU A 64 -1.72 2.25 -8.42
CA LEU A 64 -3.09 1.89 -8.07
C LEU A 64 -4.10 2.89 -8.66
N LYS A 65 -3.78 4.19 -8.63
CA LYS A 65 -4.58 5.25 -9.25
C LYS A 65 -4.73 5.07 -10.75
N GLU A 66 -3.64 4.75 -11.45
CA GLU A 66 -3.65 4.51 -12.91
C GLU A 66 -4.51 3.31 -13.30
N ASN A 67 -4.58 2.29 -12.42
CA ASN A 67 -5.35 1.08 -12.65
C ASN A 67 -6.75 1.11 -11.98
N SER A 68 -7.20 2.27 -11.46
CA SER A 68 -8.45 2.45 -10.70
C SER A 68 -9.73 2.39 -11.55
N HIS A 69 -9.80 1.48 -12.52
CA HIS A 69 -10.94 1.32 -13.42
C HIS A 69 -12.11 0.58 -12.75
N THR A 70 -11.82 -0.37 -11.85
CA THR A 70 -12.85 -1.11 -11.10
C THR A 70 -13.11 -0.49 -9.73
N TYR A 71 -14.30 -0.76 -9.17
CA TYR A 71 -14.63 -0.33 -7.81
C TYR A 71 -13.65 -0.90 -6.78
N ILE A 72 -13.22 -2.15 -6.99
CA ILE A 72 -12.27 -2.85 -6.13
C ILE A 72 -10.94 -2.10 -6.07
N VAL A 73 -10.36 -1.76 -7.23
CA VAL A 73 -9.08 -1.05 -7.26
C VAL A 73 -9.22 0.39 -6.75
N ARG A 74 -10.35 1.08 -7.02
CA ARG A 74 -10.62 2.40 -6.42
C ARG A 74 -10.65 2.36 -4.90
N HIS A 75 -11.32 1.36 -4.32
CA HIS A 75 -11.42 1.23 -2.87
C HIS A 75 -10.08 0.87 -2.24
N LEU A 76 -9.33 -0.03 -2.88
CA LEU A 76 -7.97 -0.39 -2.51
C LEU A 76 -7.06 0.85 -2.50
N HIS A 77 -7.05 1.61 -3.60
CA HIS A 77 -6.29 2.86 -3.73
C HIS A 77 -6.66 3.85 -2.62
N TYR A 78 -7.94 4.10 -2.39
CA TYR A 78 -8.39 5.06 -1.38
C TYR A 78 -7.89 4.73 0.03
N ASN A 79 -8.03 3.49 0.48
CA ASN A 79 -7.61 3.10 1.82
C ASN A 79 -6.07 3.01 1.94
N PHE A 80 -5.39 2.56 0.88
CA PHE A 80 -3.93 2.55 0.84
C PHE A 80 -3.36 3.96 0.93
N THR A 81 -3.88 4.91 0.14
CA THR A 81 -3.43 6.31 0.13
C THR A 81 -3.56 6.97 1.51
N LYS A 82 -4.63 6.69 2.26
CA LYS A 82 -4.77 7.19 3.63
C LYS A 82 -3.65 6.75 4.58
N ASP A 83 -3.21 5.50 4.47
CA ASP A 83 -2.09 4.97 5.26
C ASP A 83 -0.76 5.62 4.83
N VAL A 84 -0.58 5.89 3.53
CA VAL A 84 0.59 6.59 3.01
C VAL A 84 0.63 8.05 3.45
N GLU A 85 -0.50 8.76 3.41
CA GLU A 85 -0.65 10.12 3.94
C GLU A 85 -0.38 10.16 5.45
N ALA A 86 -0.91 9.19 6.21
CA ALA A 86 -0.64 9.07 7.63
C ALA A 86 0.85 8.84 7.92
N LEU A 87 1.55 8.03 7.12
CA LEU A 87 3.01 7.88 7.24
C LEU A 87 3.75 9.19 6.93
N ALA A 88 3.37 9.90 5.88
CA ALA A 88 3.99 11.16 5.47
C ALA A 88 3.86 12.25 6.55
N GLU A 89 2.72 12.28 7.25
CA GLU A 89 2.40 13.24 8.29
C GLU A 89 2.72 12.77 9.72
N ASP A 90 3.35 11.60 9.84
CA ASP A 90 3.67 10.94 11.12
C ASP A 90 2.44 10.74 12.04
N ARG A 91 1.30 10.41 11.44
CA ARG A 91 0.05 10.06 12.13
C ARG A 91 -0.07 8.55 12.34
N GLU A 92 -1.12 8.18 13.08
CA GLU A 92 -1.56 6.79 13.22
C GLU A 92 -2.12 6.25 11.91
N LEU A 93 -1.79 5.00 11.60
CA LEU A 93 -2.31 4.29 10.43
C LEU A 93 -3.78 3.89 10.65
N LEU A 94 -4.49 3.58 9.58
CA LEU A 94 -5.83 3.02 9.65
C LEU A 94 -5.82 1.70 10.42
N ASP A 95 -6.71 1.59 11.40
CA ASP A 95 -6.99 0.35 12.13
C ASP A 95 -7.85 -0.60 11.30
N LEU A 96 -7.26 -1.10 10.22
CA LEU A 96 -7.84 -2.06 9.29
C LEU A 96 -6.84 -3.19 9.07
N ASN A 97 -7.29 -4.44 9.10
CA ASN A 97 -6.44 -5.59 8.79
C ASN A 97 -6.18 -5.76 7.28
N TYR A 98 -7.10 -5.27 6.46
CA TYR A 98 -7.10 -5.32 5.00
C TYR A 98 -7.69 -4.03 4.43
N TYR A 99 -7.29 -3.66 3.21
CA TYR A 99 -7.87 -2.52 2.49
C TYR A 99 -9.16 -2.86 1.75
N LEU A 100 -9.48 -4.15 1.65
CA LEU A 100 -10.73 -4.68 1.12
C LEU A 100 -11.29 -5.69 2.12
N ASN A 101 -12.46 -5.40 2.68
CA ASN A 101 -13.20 -6.32 3.55
C ASN A 101 -14.34 -6.96 2.76
N TYR A 102 -14.01 -7.73 1.72
CA TYR A 102 -14.97 -8.63 1.10
C TYR A 102 -14.81 -9.99 1.76
N ILE A 103 -15.56 -10.19 2.84
CA ILE A 103 -15.82 -11.50 3.42
C ILE A 103 -16.95 -12.11 2.57
N ASP A 104 -16.76 -13.33 2.08
CA ASP A 104 -17.78 -14.10 1.37
C ASP A 104 -19.06 -14.27 2.19
#